data_AF-A0AAW8FWI0-F1
#
_entry.id   AF-A0AAW8FWI0-F1
#
_cell.length_a   1.000
_cell.length_b   1.000
_cell.length_c   1.000
_cell.angle_alpha   90.00
_cell.angle_beta   90.00
_cell.angle_gamma   90.00
#
_symmetry.space_group_name_H-M   'P 1'
#
loop_
_entity.id
_entity.type
_entity.pdbx_description
1 polymer ?
#
loop_
_entity_poly.entity_id
_entity_poly.type
_entity_poly.pdbx_seq_one_letter_code
_entity_poly.pdbx_strand_id
1 'polypeptide(L)'
;MGIFAHFFIGMVQRKVLGKRTDSELECYLKEGNRFTPEAVKMAFEILERRGRIFSEEEKKSVQRMIREKTESESVSLDAEKEVWKDYITDDPDAVPLYPRELIMILGFFLGTVPGAVLLGMNLIRLKNTFRPFLPSSWALLLLSCRIL
;
A
#
# COMPACT_ATOMS: atom_id res chain seq x y z
N MET A 1 -3.04 -4.65 -7.78
CA MET A 1 -2.67 -3.25 -7.46
C MET A 1 -2.32 -3.02 -5.96
N GLY A 2 -1.96 -4.06 -5.19
CA GLY A 2 -1.76 -3.92 -3.73
C GLY A 2 -0.33 -3.61 -3.25
N ILE A 3 0.71 -3.82 -4.08
CA ILE A 3 2.11 -3.69 -3.63
C ILE A 3 2.59 -2.23 -3.66
N PHE A 4 2.07 -1.41 -4.58
CA PHE A 4 2.49 -0.02 -4.73
C PHE A 4 1.87 0.93 -3.68
N ALA A 5 0.70 0.61 -3.14
CA ALA A 5 0.04 1.45 -2.12
C ALA A 5 0.76 1.40 -0.76
N HIS A 6 1.31 0.24 -0.39
CA HIS A 6 2.04 0.08 0.87
C HIS A 6 3.37 0.83 0.92
N PHE A 7 4.00 1.08 -0.23
CA PHE A 7 5.33 1.69 -0.28
C PHE A 7 5.31 3.21 -0.01
N PHE A 8 4.17 3.88 -0.20
CA PHE A 8 4.06 5.34 -0.09
C PHE A 8 3.42 5.85 1.21
N ILE A 9 2.76 4.99 1.99
CA ILE A 9 1.98 5.43 3.17
C ILE A 9 2.85 5.68 4.42
N GLY A 10 4.08 5.15 4.48
CA GLY A 10 4.95 5.27 5.65
C GLY A 10 6.06 6.32 5.57
N MET A 11 6.41 6.82 4.38
CA MET A 11 7.67 7.59 4.22
C MET A 11 7.52 9.02 4.72
N VAL A 12 7.85 9.22 6.00
CA VAL A 12 7.79 10.53 6.64
C VAL A 12 9.05 11.33 6.30
N GLN A 13 8.87 12.52 5.71
CA GLN A 13 10.01 13.34 5.27
C GLN A 13 10.64 14.11 6.42
N ARG A 14 11.91 13.81 6.74
CA ARG A 14 12.71 14.54 7.74
C ARG A 14 12.72 16.07 7.52
N LYS A 15 12.70 16.52 6.25
CA LYS A 15 12.64 17.95 5.90
C LYS A 15 11.35 18.64 6.34
N VAL A 16 10.23 17.92 6.43
CA VAL A 16 8.93 18.48 6.83
C VAL A 16 8.84 18.58 8.35
N LEU A 17 9.24 17.53 9.07
CA LEU A 17 9.35 17.56 10.54
C LEU A 17 10.40 18.56 11.03
N GLY A 18 11.50 18.71 10.30
CA GLY A 18 12.55 19.67 10.63
C GLY A 18 12.13 21.14 10.51
N LYS A 19 11.00 21.44 9.87
CA LYS A 19 10.41 22.80 9.82
C LYS A 19 9.51 23.11 11.01
N ARG A 20 9.15 22.10 11.80
CA ARG A 20 8.28 22.26 12.97
C ARG A 20 9.03 22.89 14.14
N THR A 21 8.29 23.61 14.97
CA THR A 21 8.81 24.19 16.22
C THR A 21 9.03 23.10 17.26
N ASP A 22 9.86 23.38 18.27
CA ASP A 22 10.16 22.39 19.32
C ASP A 22 8.90 21.99 20.11
N SER A 23 7.98 22.93 20.35
CA SER A 23 6.69 22.67 20.99
C SER A 23 5.76 21.77 20.16
N GLU A 24 5.81 21.89 18.83
CA GLU A 24 5.07 20.98 17.94
C GLU A 24 5.69 19.59 17.92
N LEU A 25 7.03 19.49 17.92
CA LEU A 25 7.76 18.21 17.97
C LEU A 25 7.53 17.46 19.28
N GLU A 26 7.34 18.17 20.40
CA GLU A 26 6.94 17.58 21.68
C GLU A 26 5.60 16.86 21.63
N CYS A 27 4.65 17.34 20.82
CA CYS A 27 3.37 16.65 20.68
C CYS A 27 3.50 15.26 20.04
N TYR A 28 4.60 14.99 19.32
CA TYR A 28 4.91 13.66 18.81
C TYR A 28 5.42 12.71 19.90
N LEU A 29 5.91 13.24 21.02
CA LEU A 29 6.43 12.45 22.15
C LEU A 29 5.38 12.20 23.25
N LYS A 30 4.16 12.74 23.12
CA LYS A 30 3.06 12.50 24.07
C LYS A 30 2.44 11.12 23.88
N GLU A 31 2.13 10.45 24.99
CA GLU A 31 1.41 9.17 25.00
C GLU A 31 0.03 9.31 24.33
N GLY A 32 -0.41 8.26 23.62
CA GLY A 32 -1.72 8.25 22.93
C GLY A 32 -1.82 9.08 21.65
N ASN A 33 -0.71 9.57 21.10
CA ASN A 33 -0.74 10.33 19.84
C ASN A 33 -1.07 9.44 18.62
N ARG A 34 -1.68 10.01 17.58
CA ARG A 34 -2.06 9.30 16.33
C ARG A 34 -0.95 9.27 15.26
N PHE A 35 0.28 9.67 15.61
CA PHE A 35 1.38 9.72 14.66
C PHE A 35 2.02 8.34 14.47
N THR A 36 2.54 8.10 13.28
CA THR A 36 3.25 6.87 12.90
C THR A 36 4.53 6.68 13.75
N PRO A 37 4.96 5.44 14.02
CA PRO A 37 6.17 5.17 14.81
C PRO A 37 7.42 5.81 14.20
N GLU A 38 7.49 5.90 12.86
CA GLU A 38 8.60 6.53 12.15
C GLU A 38 8.66 8.05 12.39
N ALA A 39 7.50 8.73 12.44
CA ALA A 39 7.41 10.15 12.75
C ALA A 39 7.85 10.45 14.19
N VAL A 40 7.45 9.62 15.15
CA VAL A 40 7.84 9.75 16.57
C VAL A 40 9.35 9.60 16.73
N LYS A 41 9.95 8.59 16.08
CA LYS A 41 11.40 8.39 16.08
C LYS A 41 12.15 9.58 15.48
N MET A 42 11.69 10.10 14.35
CA MET A 42 12.32 11.27 13.72
C MET A 42 12.16 12.54 14.55
N ALA A 43 11.02 12.74 15.21
CA ALA A 43 10.81 13.89 16.09
C ALA A 43 11.80 13.86 17.27
N PHE A 44 11.99 12.69 17.88
CA PHE A 44 12.97 12.47 18.94
C PHE A 44 14.41 12.81 18.48
N GLU A 45 14.84 12.27 17.34
CA GLU A 45 16.18 12.56 16.78
C GLU A 45 16.40 14.04 16.44
N ILE A 46 15.36 14.73 15.96
CA ILE A 46 15.43 16.17 15.63
C ILE A 46 15.59 16.99 16.90
N LEU A 47 14.85 16.66 17.96
CA LEU A 47 14.93 17.35 19.24
C LEU A 47 16.30 17.12 19.92
N GLU A 48 16.85 15.91 19.86
CA GLU A 48 18.22 15.64 20.33
C GLU A 48 19.26 16.47 19.56
N ARG A 49 19.17 16.53 18.23
CA ARG A 49 20.09 17.34 17.41
C ARG A 49 19.98 18.84 17.66
N ARG A 50 18.81 19.33 18.07
CA ARG A 50 18.59 20.74 18.44
C ARG A 50 19.13 21.09 19.83
N GLY A 51 19.71 20.12 20.56
CA GLY A 51 20.36 20.34 21.84
C GLY A 51 19.43 20.18 23.05
N ARG A 52 18.26 19.57 22.86
CA ARG A 52 17.41 19.21 24.00
C ARG A 52 17.98 17.99 24.71
N ILE A 53 18.15 18.10 26.02
CA ILE A 53 18.59 17.00 26.88
C ILE A 53 17.34 16.27 27.39
N PHE A 54 17.19 15.02 26.99
CA PHE A 54 16.15 14.13 27.53
C PHE A 54 16.68 13.37 28.75
N SER A 55 15.83 13.18 29.74
CA SER A 55 16.13 12.28 30.87
C SER A 55 16.14 10.83 30.40
N GLU A 56 16.83 9.95 31.14
CA GLU A 56 16.86 8.52 30.82
C GLU A 56 15.48 7.86 30.93
N GLU A 57 14.62 8.38 31.81
CA GLU A 57 13.23 7.97 31.94
C GLU A 57 12.39 8.38 30.72
N GLU A 58 12.57 9.60 30.21
CA GLU A 58 11.89 10.09 29.01
C GLU A 58 12.29 9.29 27.77
N LYS A 59 13.58 9.00 27.61
CA LYS A 59 14.09 8.16 26.51
C LYS A 59 13.48 6.76 26.54
N LYS A 60 13.40 6.14 27.73
CA LYS A 60 12.78 4.83 27.91
C LYS A 60 11.29 4.85 27.60
N SER A 61 10.57 5.91 27.98
CA SER A 61 9.15 6.07 27.66
C SER A 61 8.92 6.18 26.16
N VAL A 62 9.69 7.04 25.47
CA VAL A 62 9.60 7.21 24.01
C VAL A 62 9.94 5.92 23.27
N GLN A 63 10.99 5.20 23.67
CA GLN A 63 11.35 3.92 23.06
C GLN A 63 10.26 2.85 23.24
N ARG A 64 9.64 2.79 24.43
CA ARG A 64 8.52 1.88 24.70
C ARG A 64 7.34 2.20 23.80
N MET A 65 6.97 3.47 23.69
CA MET A 65 5.89 3.94 22.82
C MET A 65 6.13 3.59 21.35
N ILE A 66 7.35 3.78 20.85
CA ILE A 66 7.72 3.42 19.47
C ILE A 66 7.55 1.91 19.26
N ARG A 67 8.01 1.10 20.22
CA ARG A 67 7.91 -0.36 20.16
C ARG A 67 6.46 -0.83 20.14
N GLU A 68 5.64 -0.37 21.08
CA GLU A 68 4.21 -0.72 21.17
C GLU A 68 3.45 -0.36 19.89
N LYS A 69 3.72 0.81 19.32
CA LYS A 69 3.12 1.22 18.05
C LYS A 69 3.57 0.38 16.87
N THR A 70 4.87 0.09 16.79
CA THR A 70 5.43 -0.74 15.72
C THR A 70 4.83 -2.14 15.75
N GLU A 71 4.67 -2.71 16.95
CA GLU A 71 4.07 -4.02 17.15
C GLU A 71 2.58 -4.03 16.79
N SER A 72 1.83 -2.98 17.17
CA SER A 72 0.42 -2.85 16.77
C SER A 72 0.23 -2.69 15.26
N GLU A 73 1.11 -1.94 14.60
CA GLU A 73 1.08 -1.80 13.14
C GLU A 73 1.48 -3.13 12.47
N SER A 74 2.54 -3.81 12.91
CA SER A 74 2.92 -5.12 12.34
C SER A 74 1.84 -6.17 12.50
N VAL A 75 1.17 -6.25 13.66
CA VAL A 75 0.07 -7.19 13.89
C VAL A 75 -1.10 -6.89 12.95
N SER A 76 -1.41 -5.61 12.71
CA SER A 76 -2.47 -5.24 11.76
C SER A 76 -2.12 -5.59 10.31
N LEU A 77 -0.86 -5.40 9.91
CA LEU A 77 -0.38 -5.73 8.56
C LEU A 77 -0.31 -7.23 8.33
N ASP A 78 0.07 -7.98 9.36
CA ASP A 78 0.11 -9.43 9.28
C ASP A 78 -1.31 -10.01 9.32
N ALA A 79 -2.22 -9.47 10.14
CA ALA A 79 -3.64 -9.82 10.08
C ALA A 79 -4.25 -9.53 8.71
N GLU A 80 -3.94 -8.38 8.10
CA GLU A 80 -4.37 -8.08 6.73
C GLU A 80 -3.79 -9.10 5.74
N LYS A 81 -2.48 -9.41 5.80
CA LYS A 81 -1.88 -10.43 4.93
C LYS A 81 -2.51 -11.81 5.10
N GLU A 82 -2.84 -12.20 6.32
CA GLU A 82 -3.52 -13.47 6.58
C GLU A 82 -4.95 -13.46 6.00
N VAL A 83 -5.70 -12.36 6.10
CA VAL A 83 -7.02 -12.20 5.44
C VAL A 83 -6.91 -12.27 3.92
N TRP A 84 -5.86 -11.70 3.31
CA TRP A 84 -5.65 -11.79 1.86
C TRP A 84 -5.16 -13.18 1.39
N LYS A 85 -4.69 -14.02 2.32
CA LYS A 85 -4.29 -15.42 2.06
C LYS A 85 -5.43 -16.41 2.29
N ASP A 86 -6.69 -15.98 2.40
CA ASP A 86 -7.79 -16.88 2.75
C ASP A 86 -7.98 -18.02 1.73
N TYR A 87 -7.34 -19.13 2.05
CA TYR A 87 -7.60 -20.50 1.60
C TYR A 87 -8.01 -21.38 2.80
N ILE A 88 -8.23 -20.78 3.98
CA ILE A 88 -8.65 -21.48 5.18
C ILE A 88 -10.14 -21.20 5.38
N THR A 89 -10.96 -22.15 4.93
CA THR A 89 -12.33 -22.26 5.45
C THR A 89 -12.21 -22.95 6.80
N ASP A 90 -12.89 -22.48 7.84
CA ASP A 90 -12.92 -23.13 9.17
C ASP A 90 -13.58 -24.53 9.15
N ASP A 91 -14.13 -24.93 8.00
CA ASP A 91 -14.77 -26.21 7.76
C ASP A 91 -13.71 -27.28 7.44
N PRO A 92 -13.57 -28.32 8.28
CA PRO A 92 -12.60 -29.40 8.06
C PRO A 92 -12.88 -30.22 6.78
N ASP A 93 -14.08 -30.13 6.21
CA ASP A 93 -14.48 -30.87 5.00
C ASP A 93 -14.32 -30.05 3.70
N ALA A 94 -13.75 -28.84 3.77
CA ALA A 94 -13.63 -27.95 2.61
C ALA A 94 -12.58 -28.41 1.59
N VAL A 95 -12.95 -28.40 0.31
CA VAL A 95 -12.05 -28.74 -0.80
C VAL A 95 -11.08 -27.58 -1.07
N PRO A 96 -9.75 -27.82 -1.15
CA PRO A 96 -8.78 -26.76 -1.40
C PRO A 96 -8.95 -26.19 -2.82
N LEU A 97 -9.08 -24.86 -2.92
CA LEU A 97 -9.19 -24.13 -4.19
C LEU A 97 -7.80 -23.92 -4.84
N TYR A 98 -7.79 -23.73 -6.16
CA TYR A 98 -6.56 -23.38 -6.88
C TYR A 98 -6.01 -22.00 -6.45
N PRO A 99 -4.68 -21.82 -6.41
CA PRO A 99 -4.08 -20.58 -5.95
C PRO A 99 -4.40 -19.41 -6.89
N ARG A 100 -4.73 -18.25 -6.31
CA ARG A 100 -5.12 -17.03 -7.04
C ARG A 100 -4.10 -16.60 -8.10
N GLU A 101 -2.80 -16.70 -7.78
CA GLU A 101 -1.72 -16.35 -8.70
C GLU A 101 -1.76 -17.20 -9.98
N LEU A 102 -2.04 -18.50 -9.85
CA LEU A 102 -2.13 -19.39 -11.01
C LEU A 102 -3.32 -19.04 -11.89
N ILE A 103 -4.48 -18.73 -11.29
CA ILE A 103 -5.66 -18.29 -12.02
C ILE A 103 -5.38 -16.98 -12.77
N MET A 104 -4.72 -16.02 -12.12
CA MET A 104 -4.37 -14.74 -12.75
C MET A 104 -3.38 -14.90 -13.90
N ILE A 105 -2.32 -15.70 -13.70
CA ILE A 105 -1.33 -15.98 -14.74
C ILE A 105 -2.02 -16.64 -15.93
N LEU A 106 -2.80 -17.69 -15.70
CA LEU A 106 -3.48 -18.43 -16.76
C LEU A 106 -4.46 -17.53 -17.53
N GLY A 107 -5.25 -16.71 -16.82
CA GLY A 107 -6.19 -15.77 -17.42
C GLY A 107 -5.51 -14.68 -18.24
N PHE A 108 -4.36 -14.18 -17.80
CA PHE A 108 -3.61 -13.16 -18.53
C PHE A 108 -3.01 -13.70 -19.82
N PHE A 109 -2.34 -14.86 -19.75
CA PHE A 109 -1.65 -15.46 -20.90
C PHE A 109 -2.61 -16.07 -21.92
N LEU A 110 -3.71 -16.70 -21.50
CA LEU A 110 -4.70 -17.28 -22.42
C LEU A 110 -5.84 -16.33 -22.80
N GLY A 111 -6.06 -15.24 -22.06
CA GLY A 111 -7.11 -14.27 -22.36
C GLY A 111 -6.57 -13.04 -23.06
N THR A 112 -5.85 -12.21 -22.29
CA THR A 112 -5.45 -10.87 -22.71
C THR A 112 -4.51 -10.88 -23.91
N VAL A 113 -3.49 -11.75 -23.90
CA VAL A 113 -2.48 -11.82 -24.96
C VAL A 113 -3.08 -12.25 -26.31
N PRO A 114 -3.75 -13.40 -26.45
CA PRO A 114 -4.33 -13.80 -27.74
C PRO A 114 -5.47 -12.86 -28.18
N GLY A 115 -6.26 -12.33 -27.25
CA GLY A 115 -7.29 -11.33 -27.55
C GLY A 115 -6.72 -10.06 -28.18
N ALA A 116 -5.62 -9.53 -27.62
CA ALA A 116 -4.93 -8.37 -28.17
C ALA A 116 -4.31 -8.62 -29.55
N VAL A 117 -3.74 -9.81 -29.77
CA VAL A 117 -3.18 -10.21 -31.06
C VAL A 117 -4.26 -10.28 -32.14
N LEU A 118 -5.38 -10.95 -31.86
CA LEU A 118 -6.51 -11.04 -32.81
C LEU A 118 -7.13 -9.66 -33.10
N LEU A 119 -7.27 -8.81 -32.08
CA LEU A 119 -7.73 -7.44 -32.25
C LEU A 119 -6.77 -6.63 -33.15
N GLY A 120 -5.46 -6.76 -32.94
CA GLY A 120 -4.44 -6.12 -33.77
C GLY A 120 -4.51 -6.60 -35.23
N MET A 121 -4.69 -7.90 -35.45
CA MET A 121 -4.85 -8.46 -36.80
C MET A 121 -6.15 -7.97 -37.47
N ASN A 122 -7.25 -7.84 -36.73
CA ASN A 122 -8.49 -7.26 -37.24
C ASN A 122 -8.32 -5.80 -37.66
N LEU A 123 -7.62 -4.99 -36.86
CA LEU A 123 -7.34 -3.59 -37.20
C LEU A 123 -6.43 -3.46 -38.43
N ILE A 124 -5.46 -4.37 -38.61
CA ILE A 124 -4.61 -4.42 -39.81
C ILE A 124 -5.43 -4.81 -41.05
N ARG A 125 -6.43 -5.69 -40.92
CA ARG A 125 -7.35 -6.02 -42.04
C ARG A 125 -8.30 -4.87 -42.40
N LEU A 126 -8.63 -4.00 -41.46
CA LEU A 126 -9.54 -2.85 -41.66
C LEU A 126 -8.88 -1.62 -42.30
N LYS A 127 -7.62 -1.72 -42.76
CA LYS A 127 -6.77 -0.62 -43.26
C LYS A 127 -7.31 0.20 -44.45
N ASN A 128 -8.50 -0.09 -44.97
CA ASN A 128 -9.15 0.70 -46.03
C ASN A 128 -10.47 1.40 -45.62
N THR A 129 -10.81 1.41 -44.33
CA THR A 129 -11.81 2.36 -43.79
C THR A 129 -11.18 3.07 -42.59
N PHE A 130 -10.35 4.06 -42.90
CA PHE A 130 -9.78 4.98 -41.91
C PHE A 130 -10.85 5.96 -41.41
N ARG A 131 -11.80 5.44 -40.61
CA ARG A 131 -12.59 6.15 -39.61
C ARG A 131 -13.30 5.07 -38.77
N PRO A 132 -12.99 4.93 -37.47
CA PRO A 132 -13.30 5.97 -36.51
C PRO A 132 -12.18 6.22 -35.47
N PHE A 133 -11.70 7.47 -35.45
CA PHE A 133 -11.51 8.17 -34.19
C PHE A 133 -12.90 8.24 -33.52
N LEU A 134 -13.02 7.96 -32.21
CA LEU A 134 -14.25 7.75 -31.39
C LEU A 134 -14.77 6.29 -31.37
N PRO A 135 -14.15 5.36 -30.61
CA PRO A 135 -14.48 5.30 -29.18
C PRO A 135 -13.34 4.72 -28.31
N SER A 136 -12.09 5.18 -28.48
CA SER A 136 -11.01 4.77 -27.57
C SER A 136 -11.21 5.29 -26.14
N SER A 137 -11.98 6.38 -25.95
CA SER A 137 -12.37 6.89 -24.63
C SER A 137 -13.52 6.11 -23.97
N TRP A 138 -14.41 5.48 -24.73
CA TRP A 138 -15.53 4.70 -24.19
C TRP A 138 -15.15 3.26 -23.83
N ALA A 139 -14.19 2.66 -24.54
CA ALA A 139 -13.70 1.31 -24.23
C ALA A 139 -12.93 1.27 -22.90
N LEU A 140 -12.22 2.34 -22.53
CA LEU A 140 -11.52 2.46 -21.24
C LEU A 140 -12.49 2.66 -20.06
N LEU A 141 -13.63 3.35 -20.28
CA LEU A 141 -14.70 3.53 -19.29
C LEU A 141 -15.48 2.23 -19.01
N LEU A 142 -15.67 1.38 -20.01
CA LEU A 142 -16.28 0.05 -19.82
C LEU A 142 -15.33 -0.94 -19.14
N LEU A 143 -14.02 -0.78 -19.30
CA LEU A 143 -13.03 -1.60 -18.58
C LEU A 143 -12.97 -1.26 -17.08
N SER A 144 -13.25 -0.01 -16.69
CA SER A 144 -13.36 0.38 -15.28
C SER A 144 -14.67 -0.04 -14.61
N CYS A 145 -15.74 -0.27 -15.36
CA CYS A 145 -17.06 -0.60 -14.81
C CYS A 145 -17.27 -2.10 -14.55
N ARG A 146 -16.37 -2.97 -15.02
CA ARG A 146 -16.47 -4.44 -14.84
C ARG A 146 -15.61 -4.99 -13.70
N ILE A 147 -15.01 -4.10 -12.91
CA ILE A 147 -14.12 -4.41 -11.78
C ILE A 147 -14.68 -3.90 -10.44
N LEU A 148 -15.88 -3.30 -10.44
CA LEU A 148 -16.64 -3.01 -9.21
C LEU A 148 -17.78 -4.01 -9.03
#